data_AF-A0A1R1YR02-F1
#
_entry.id   AF-A0A1R1YR02-F1
#
_cell.length_a   1.000
_cell.length_b   1.000
_cell.length_c   1.000
_cell.angle_alpha   90.00
_cell.angle_beta   90.00
_cell.angle_gamma   90.00
#
_symmetry.space_group_name_H-M   'P 1'
#
loop_
_entity.id
_entity.type
_entity.pdbx_description
1 polymer ?
#
loop_
_entity_poly.entity_id
_entity_poly.type
_entity_poly.pdbx_seq_one_letter_code
_entity_poly.pdbx_strand_id
1 'polypeptide(L)'
;MALIDLEEFRKFLHYLAEKNGVEFKIIHPDEKSTITKIGRSNIFIDTFLNTIKTKNIHYVPINSASSTDARYIRPKGIIAFEFNPITNTPSLTHNHDEYIFGSKYVKGIDIYADLAKELA
;
A
#
# COMPACT_ATOMS: atom_id res chain seq x y z
N MET A 1 0.37 -16.27 0.08
CA MET A 1 1.08 -16.16 -1.20
C MET A 1 2.54 -15.87 -0.86
N ALA A 2 3.47 -16.75 -1.23
CA ALA A 2 4.89 -16.49 -0.97
C ALA A 2 5.34 -15.28 -1.81
N LEU A 3 6.13 -14.38 -1.24
CA LEU A 3 6.77 -13.30 -1.98
C LEU A 3 7.73 -13.96 -2.99
N ILE A 4 7.43 -13.81 -4.28
CA ILE A 4 8.38 -14.18 -5.33
C ILE A 4 9.48 -13.13 -5.32
N ASP A 5 10.74 -13.57 -5.28
CA ASP A 5 11.87 -12.67 -5.44
C ASP A 5 11.84 -12.05 -6.85
N LEU A 6 11.83 -10.72 -6.92
CA LEU A 6 11.67 -10.01 -8.19
C LEU A 6 12.82 -10.30 -9.15
N GLU A 7 14.05 -10.45 -8.64
CA GLU A 7 15.21 -10.73 -9.47
C GLU A 7 15.21 -12.17 -9.99
N GLU A 8 14.80 -13.12 -9.15
CA GLU A 8 14.61 -14.51 -9.55
C GLU A 8 13.52 -14.63 -10.64
N PHE A 9 12.41 -13.90 -10.49
CA PHE A 9 11.36 -13.84 -11.51
C PHE A 9 11.85 -13.19 -12.82
N ARG A 10 12.61 -12.10 -12.75
CA ARG A 10 13.20 -11.46 -13.94
C ARG A 10 14.16 -12.39 -14.67
N LYS A 11 15.01 -13.12 -13.94
CA LYS A 11 15.90 -14.16 -14.52
C LYS A 11 15.10 -15.26 -15.22
N PHE A 12 14.01 -15.71 -14.60
CA PHE A 12 13.12 -16.70 -15.22
C PHE A 12 12.51 -16.19 -16.54
N LEU A 13 12.08 -14.93 -16.61
CA LEU A 13 11.56 -14.34 -17.85
C LEU A 13 12.63 -14.25 -18.94
N HIS A 14 13.85 -13.84 -18.60
CA HIS A 14 14.98 -13.83 -19.53
C HIS A 14 15.28 -15.24 -20.07
N TYR A 15 15.35 -16.24 -19.19
CA TYR A 15 15.53 -17.64 -19.57
C TYR A 15 14.43 -18.13 -20.52
N LEU A 16 13.17 -17.79 -20.23
CA LEU A 16 12.04 -18.19 -21.08
C LEU A 16 12.12 -17.58 -22.47
N ALA A 17 12.54 -16.31 -22.58
CA ALA A 17 12.71 -15.64 -23.85
C ALA A 17 13.83 -16.27 -24.69
N GLU A 18 14.98 -16.53 -24.07
CA GLU A 18 16.13 -17.19 -24.70
C GLU A 18 15.75 -18.59 -25.23
N LYS A 19 15.09 -19.39 -24.39
CA LYS A 19 14.65 -20.75 -24.74
C LYS A 19 13.72 -20.79 -25.96
N ASN A 20 12.93 -19.75 -26.19
CA ASN A 20 11.96 -19.68 -27.27
C ASN A 20 12.42 -18.81 -28.45
N GLY A 21 13.64 -18.25 -28.39
CA GLY A 21 14.18 -17.42 -29.47
C GLY A 21 13.39 -16.12 -29.70
N VAL A 22 12.84 -15.51 -28.65
CA VAL A 22 12.07 -14.26 -28.74
C VAL A 22 12.81 -13.10 -28.09
N GLU A 23 12.59 -11.88 -28.58
CA GLU A 23 13.09 -10.67 -27.95
C GLU A 23 12.28 -10.35 -26.68
N PHE A 24 12.97 -10.03 -25.59
CA PHE A 24 12.36 -9.64 -24.32
C PHE A 24 13.10 -8.44 -23.73
N LYS A 25 12.33 -7.44 -23.27
CA LYS A 25 12.85 -6.23 -22.64
C LYS A 25 12.00 -5.85 -21.43
N ILE A 26 12.67 -5.57 -20.31
CA ILE A 26 12.05 -4.95 -19.14
C ILE A 26 12.09 -3.44 -19.31
N ILE A 27 10.93 -2.79 -19.23
CA ILE A 27 10.80 -1.33 -19.42
C ILE A 27 11.26 -0.54 -18.18
N HIS A 28 11.15 -1.14 -16.99
CA HIS A 28 11.59 -0.55 -15.71
C HIS A 28 12.56 -1.49 -14.97
N PRO A 29 13.80 -1.66 -15.46
CA PRO A 29 14.76 -2.59 -14.86
C PRO A 29 15.15 -2.19 -13.43
N ASP A 30 15.12 -0.90 -13.11
CA ASP A 30 15.52 -0.39 -11.79
C ASP A 30 14.38 -0.40 -10.76
N GLU A 31 13.17 -0.82 -11.15
CA GLU A 31 12.05 -0.92 -10.21
C GLU A 31 12.36 -1.98 -9.15
N LYS A 32 12.18 -1.63 -7.88
CA LYS A 32 12.43 -2.50 -6.73
C LYS A 32 11.13 -2.87 -6.05
N SER A 33 11.05 -4.09 -5.54
CA SER A 33 10.02 -4.45 -4.57
C SER A 33 10.24 -3.66 -3.29
N THR A 34 9.30 -2.79 -2.94
CA THR A 34 9.39 -1.96 -1.73
C THR A 34 8.14 -2.10 -0.87
N ILE A 35 8.36 -2.50 0.38
CA ILE A 35 7.31 -2.67 1.40
C ILE A 35 7.70 -1.84 2.61
N THR A 36 6.79 -1.00 3.08
CA THR A 36 6.96 -0.31 4.36
C THR A 36 6.70 -1.30 5.49
N LYS A 37 7.72 -1.53 6.33
CA LYS A 37 7.58 -2.30 7.56
C LYS A 37 6.80 -1.47 8.57
N ILE A 38 5.62 -1.93 8.98
CA ILE A 38 4.78 -1.27 10.00
C ILE A 38 5.33 -1.59 11.40
N GLY A 39 6.49 -1.03 11.72
CA GLY A 39 7.15 -1.16 13.03
C GLY A 39 7.00 0.09 13.87
N ARG A 40 6.77 -0.07 15.18
CA ARG A 40 6.65 1.05 16.15
C ARG A 40 7.95 1.75 16.51
N SER A 41 9.09 1.30 15.98
CA SER A 41 10.37 2.00 16.16
C SER A 41 10.44 3.32 15.39
N ASN A 42 9.56 3.52 14.41
CA ASN A 42 9.46 4.78 13.69
C ASN A 42 8.37 5.67 14.31
N ILE A 43 8.74 6.91 14.64
CA ILE A 43 7.84 7.86 15.32
C ILE A 43 6.57 8.16 14.52
N PHE A 44 6.66 8.29 13.19
CA PHE A 44 5.49 8.54 12.34
C PHE A 44 4.50 7.37 12.40
N ILE A 45 5.00 6.13 12.31
CA ILE A 45 4.17 4.93 12.40
C ILE A 45 3.59 4.79 13.82
N ASP A 46 4.39 5.02 14.86
CA ASP A 46 3.90 4.89 16.24
C ASP A 46 2.83 5.93 16.58
N THR A 47 3.05 7.20 16.22
CA THR A 47 2.05 8.26 16.37
C THR A 47 0.77 7.92 15.62
N PHE A 48 0.85 7.51 14.35
CA PHE A 48 -0.31 7.05 13.58
C PHE A 48 -1.09 5.94 14.32
N LEU A 49 -0.39 4.88 14.75
CA LEU A 49 -1.04 3.74 15.41
C LEU A 49 -1.63 4.12 16.77
N ASN A 50 -1.06 5.09 17.48
CA ASN A 50 -1.59 5.60 18.73
C ASN A 50 -2.85 6.44 18.49
N THR A 51 -2.88 7.31 17.47
CA THR A 51 -4.09 8.08 17.10
C THR A 51 -5.24 7.16 16.68
N ILE A 52 -4.97 6.11 15.90
CA ILE A 52 -5.99 5.12 15.55
C ILE A 52 -6.52 4.40 16.80
N LYS A 53 -5.65 4.08 17.76
CA LYS A 53 -6.00 3.44 19.03
C LYS A 53 -6.88 4.35 19.91
N THR A 54 -6.56 5.64 20.05
CA THR A 54 -7.35 6.57 20.87
C THR A 54 -8.77 6.76 20.33
N LYS A 55 -8.95 6.60 19.02
CA LYS A 55 -10.26 6.64 18.35
C LYS A 55 -11.06 5.34 18.44
N ASN A 56 -10.53 4.31 19.11
CA ASN A 56 -11.13 2.97 19.19
C ASN A 56 -11.45 2.39 17.80
N ILE A 57 -10.57 2.61 16.82
CA ILE A 57 -10.72 2.08 15.48
C ILE A 57 -9.96 0.76 15.39
N HIS A 58 -10.69 -0.31 15.08
CA HIS A 58 -10.08 -1.58 14.68
C HIS A 58 -9.60 -1.47 13.24
N TYR A 59 -8.32 -1.75 13.01
CA TYR A 59 -7.72 -1.76 11.68
C TYR A 59 -7.23 -3.16 11.32
N VAL A 60 -7.18 -3.42 10.02
CA VAL A 60 -6.62 -4.65 9.46
C VAL A 60 -5.49 -4.24 8.52
N PRO A 61 -4.23 -4.65 8.78
CA PRO A 61 -3.16 -4.50 7.80
C PRO A 61 -3.47 -5.32 6.56
N ILE A 62 -3.46 -4.69 5.38
CA ILE A 62 -3.76 -5.34 4.11
C ILE A 62 -2.55 -5.19 3.19
N ASN A 63 -2.07 -6.32 2.68
CA ASN A 63 -1.19 -6.33 1.51
C ASN A 63 -2.09 -6.38 0.27
N SER A 64 -2.42 -5.21 -0.28
CA SER A 64 -3.25 -5.12 -1.48
C SER A 64 -2.47 -5.61 -2.70
N ALA A 65 -3.13 -6.36 -3.58
CA ALA A 65 -2.58 -6.72 -4.89
C ALA A 65 -2.59 -5.53 -5.88
N SER A 66 -3.12 -4.39 -5.45
CA SER A 66 -3.10 -3.15 -6.22
C SER A 66 -1.74 -2.45 -6.13
N SER A 67 -1.54 -1.44 -6.97
CA SER A 67 -0.38 -0.57 -6.96
C SER A 67 -0.80 0.84 -6.55
N THR A 68 0.06 1.53 -5.81
CA THR A 68 -0.11 2.94 -5.48
C THR A 68 1.19 3.70 -5.69
N ASP A 69 1.09 5.02 -5.68
CA ASP A 69 2.24 5.90 -5.86
C ASP A 69 3.28 5.79 -4.73
N ALA A 70 2.95 5.10 -3.63
CA ALA A 70 3.93 4.75 -2.60
C ALA A 70 5.13 3.96 -3.18
N ARG A 71 4.95 3.23 -4.30
CA ARG A 71 6.04 2.55 -5.02
C ARG A 71 7.14 3.49 -5.53
N TYR A 72 6.82 4.77 -5.76
CA TYR A 72 7.79 5.78 -6.19
C TYR A 72 8.44 6.52 -5.02
N ILE A 73 7.79 6.50 -3.85
CA ILE A 73 8.23 7.20 -2.65
C ILE A 73 9.18 6.33 -1.82
N ARG A 74 8.82 5.06 -1.58
CA ARG A 74 9.61 4.13 -0.76
C ARG A 74 11.06 3.94 -1.22
N PRO A 75 11.39 3.84 -2.53
CA PRO A 75 12.77 3.74 -3.00
C PRO A 75 13.66 4.93 -2.62
N LYS A 76 13.05 6.09 -2.31
CA LYS A 76 13.76 7.31 -1.88
C LYS A 76 14.06 7.31 -0.37
N GLY A 77 13.80 6.22 0.34
CA GLY A 77 13.99 6.10 1.79
C GLY A 77 12.88 6.74 2.62
N ILE A 78 11.81 7.22 1.98
CA ILE A 78 10.66 7.83 2.66
C ILE A 78 9.65 6.73 3.01
N ILE A 79 9.19 6.73 4.26
CA ILE A 79 8.17 5.80 4.75
C ILE A 79 6.82 6.20 4.15
N ALA A 80 6.13 5.25 3.51
CA ALA A 80 4.84 5.49 2.88
C ALA A 80 3.95 4.25 2.94
N PHE A 81 2.82 4.36 3.61
CA PHE A 81 1.77 3.35 3.64
C PHE A 81 0.41 4.02 3.48
N GLU A 82 -0.58 3.24 3.09
CA GLU A 82 -1.95 3.73 2.89
C GLU A 82 -2.81 3.42 4.10
N PHE A 83 -3.84 4.24 4.25
CA PHE A 83 -4.87 4.07 5.24
C PHE A 83 -6.21 4.41 4.59
N ASN A 84 -7.21 3.56 4.82
CA ASN A 84 -8.58 3.83 4.43
C ASN A 84 -9.44 3.95 5.70
N PRO A 85 -9.96 5.15 6.03
CA PRO A 85 -10.80 5.33 7.22
C PRO A 85 -12.27 4.93 6.99
N ILE A 86 -12.63 4.54 5.77
CA ILE A 86 -14.01 4.17 5.42
C ILE A 86 -14.33 2.80 6.01
N THR A 87 -15.15 2.79 7.06
CA THR A 87 -15.51 1.59 7.81
C THR A 87 -16.85 1.00 7.35
N ASN A 88 -16.99 -0.33 7.51
CA ASN A 88 -18.24 -1.07 7.26
C ASN A 88 -18.86 -0.78 5.89
N THR A 89 -18.01 -0.63 4.86
CA THR A 89 -18.43 -0.42 3.46
C THR A 89 -17.85 -1.57 2.63
N PRO A 90 -18.63 -2.19 1.73
CA PRO A 90 -18.11 -3.22 0.84
C PRO A 90 -16.94 -2.72 -0.01
N SER A 91 -15.95 -3.57 -0.26
CA SER A 91 -14.85 -3.25 -1.18
C SER A 91 -15.32 -3.46 -2.62
N LEU A 92 -15.80 -2.39 -3.25
CA LEU A 92 -16.30 -2.40 -4.63
C LEU A 92 -15.42 -1.62 -5.60
N THR A 93 -14.18 -1.32 -5.21
CA THR A 93 -13.22 -0.60 -6.07
C THR A 93 -13.11 -1.28 -7.43
N HIS A 94 -13.43 -0.53 -8.49
CA HIS A 94 -13.46 -0.98 -9.89
C HIS A 94 -14.52 -2.04 -10.21
N ASN A 95 -15.57 -2.15 -9.40
CA ASN A 95 -16.69 -3.08 -9.63
C ASN A 95 -17.97 -2.32 -10.03
N HIS A 96 -18.99 -3.05 -10.47
CA HIS A 96 -20.32 -2.48 -10.71
C HIS A 96 -20.91 -1.89 -9.43
N ASP A 97 -21.62 -0.77 -9.59
CA ASP A 97 -22.29 -0.04 -8.50
C ASP A 97 -21.36 0.32 -7.33
N GLU A 98 -20.11 0.70 -7.62
CA GLU A 98 -19.17 1.19 -6.60
C GLU A 98 -19.76 2.37 -5.81
N TYR A 99 -19.78 2.26 -4.48
CA TYR A 99 -20.32 3.30 -3.60
C TYR A 99 -19.60 3.37 -2.26
N ILE A 100 -19.75 4.51 -1.58
CA ILE A 100 -19.46 4.68 -0.17
C ILE A 100 -20.64 5.37 0.52
N PHE A 101 -20.83 5.11 1.82
CA PHE A 101 -21.82 5.85 2.59
C PHE A 101 -21.29 7.24 2.94
N GLY A 102 -22.03 8.29 2.60
CA GLY A 102 -21.62 9.68 2.90
C GLY A 102 -21.30 9.92 4.38
N SER A 103 -22.03 9.29 5.30
CA SER A 103 -21.76 9.35 6.74
C SER A 103 -20.40 8.74 7.13
N LYS A 104 -19.95 7.70 6.41
CA LYS A 104 -18.63 7.09 6.62
C LYS A 104 -17.52 7.94 6.02
N TYR A 105 -17.77 8.57 4.87
CA TYR A 105 -16.87 9.54 4.28
C TYR A 105 -16.61 10.71 5.24
N VAL A 106 -17.66 11.34 5.75
CA VAL A 106 -17.54 12.46 6.71
C VAL A 106 -16.79 12.04 7.97
N LYS A 107 -17.11 10.87 8.55
CA LYS A 107 -16.35 10.34 9.69
C LYS A 107 -14.87 10.11 9.37
N GLY A 108 -14.55 9.74 8.13
CA GLY A 108 -13.17 9.57 7.68
C GLY A 108 -12.38 10.87 7.68
N ILE A 109 -13.03 12.00 7.37
CA ILE A 109 -12.41 13.33 7.43
C ILE A 109 -11.95 13.65 8.85
N ASP A 110 -12.80 13.40 9.86
CA ASP A 110 -12.44 13.65 11.26
C ASP A 110 -11.18 12.87 11.67
N ILE A 111 -11.08 11.60 11.23
CA ILE A 111 -9.93 10.75 11.52
C ILE A 111 -8.66 11.33 10.88
N TYR A 112 -8.73 11.79 9.62
CA TYR A 112 -7.59 12.42 8.97
C TYR A 112 -7.21 13.76 9.60
N ALA A 113 -8.18 14.56 10.05
CA ALA A 113 -7.91 15.82 10.73
C ALA A 113 -7.12 15.61 12.03
N ASP A 114 -7.50 14.61 12.83
CA ASP A 114 -6.75 14.25 14.04
C ASP A 114 -5.38 13.68 13.71
N LEU A 115 -5.26 12.82 12.69
CA LEU A 115 -3.95 12.33 12.24
C LEU A 115 -3.04 13.48 11.81
N ALA A 116 -3.55 14.44 11.03
CA ALA A 116 -2.80 15.61 10.61
C ALA A 116 -2.36 16.46 11.81
N LYS A 117 -3.21 16.59 12.83
CA LYS A 117 -2.88 17.32 14.06
C LYS A 117 -1.80 16.63 14.90
N GLU A 118 -1.87 15.31 15.03
CA GLU A 118 -0.90 14.55 15.86
C GLU A 118 0.44 14.31 15.14
N LEU A 119 0.45 14.36 13.80
CA LEU A 119 1.66 14.11 12.99
C LEU A 119 2.41 15.38 12.56
N ALA A 120 1.81 16.56 12.72
CA ALA A 120 2.42 17.86 12.40
C ALA A 120 3.26 18.40 13.56
#